data_AF-A0A6N8XAR4-F1
#
_entry.id   AF-A0A6N8XAR4-F1
#
_cell.length_a   1.000
_cell.length_b   1.000
_cell.length_c   1.000
_cell.angle_alpha   90.00
_cell.angle_beta   90.00
_cell.angle_gamma   90.00
#
_symmetry.space_group_name_H-M   'P 1'
#
loop_
_entity.id
_entity.type
_entity.pdbx_description
1 polymer ?
#
loop_
_entity_poly.entity_id
_entity_poly.type
_entity_poly.pdbx_seq_one_letter_code
_entity_poly.pdbx_strand_id
1 'polypeptide(L)'
;MGADLSFGDTRTYMLGAFQMGAPIMLAIPQGVDASGGIYFQGFGMSAGGEVADSSQVLRYDLETEAVDTLASVKLIDRTRRTSGGAGNQNVSISPIPLSPADGWGVAADGRVVAARSVPGSAEFWGEWIAPDGEVTRGPGYAYSPVDIGRAEMEEWRDAQAETGGGMTIQVEQSNGDFDMRASRGGAPGNDDLDRYEWPDSKPAFFQNIAVDPTGRAWVRRHTAAGDAPAYDLFDGSGTRTATIELPMERRVVAFGEGVVYVVRMDEFDLQYLERYGLP
;
A
#
# COMPACT_ATOMS: atom_id res chain seq x y z
N MET A 1 18.15 -2.06 15.43
CA MET A 1 19.59 -2.02 15.13
C MET A 1 20.22 -1.21 16.25
N GLY A 2 21.15 -1.79 17.01
CA GLY A 2 21.84 -1.05 18.05
C GLY A 2 22.73 0.05 17.47
N ALA A 3 23.18 0.99 18.30
CA ALA A 3 24.18 1.99 17.90
C ALA A 3 25.51 1.36 17.42
N ASP A 4 25.70 0.08 17.71
CA ASP A 4 26.81 -0.77 17.28
C ASP A 4 26.54 -1.54 15.98
N LEU A 5 25.43 -1.23 15.29
CA LEU A 5 24.95 -1.95 14.09
C LEU A 5 24.63 -3.42 14.33
N SER A 6 24.53 -3.86 15.60
CA SER A 6 24.10 -5.22 15.91
C SER A 6 22.62 -5.39 15.57
N PHE A 7 22.30 -6.57 15.03
CA PHE A 7 20.93 -7.06 15.00
C PHE A 7 20.58 -7.48 16.42
N GLY A 8 19.55 -6.85 16.99
CA GLY A 8 18.96 -7.31 18.25
C GLY A 8 18.24 -8.63 18.08
N ASP A 9 17.61 -9.11 19.16
CA ASP A 9 16.80 -10.32 19.14
C ASP A 9 15.78 -10.28 17.99
N THR A 10 15.77 -11.33 17.17
CA THR A 10 14.81 -11.50 16.08
C THR A 10 13.68 -12.41 16.53
N ARG A 11 12.44 -12.07 16.12
CA ARG A 11 11.25 -12.88 16.38
C ARG A 11 10.52 -13.18 15.07
N THR A 12 10.02 -14.40 14.94
CA THR A 12 9.16 -14.79 13.82
C THR A 12 7.75 -14.28 14.09
N TYR A 13 7.20 -13.47 13.19
CA TYR A 13 5.84 -12.91 13.30
C TYR A 13 4.83 -13.60 12.37
N MET A 14 5.20 -14.73 11.73
CA MET A 14 4.25 -15.59 11.03
C MET A 14 3.38 -16.31 12.07
N LEU A 15 2.24 -15.71 12.40
CA LEU A 15 1.30 -16.23 13.37
C LEU A 15 0.33 -17.20 12.69
N GLY A 16 0.49 -18.50 12.96
CA GLY A 16 -0.53 -19.53 12.69
C GLY A 16 -0.09 -20.67 11.78
N ALA A 17 -0.66 -21.86 12.04
CA ALA A 17 -0.68 -22.96 11.09
C ALA A 17 -1.81 -22.71 10.08
N PHE A 18 -1.55 -22.99 8.79
CA PHE A 18 -2.57 -22.91 7.75
C PHE A 18 -3.77 -23.78 8.11
N GLN A 19 -5.00 -23.23 8.07
CA GLN A 19 -6.24 -23.96 8.27
C GLN A 19 -7.11 -23.89 7.01
N MET A 20 -7.58 -25.05 6.54
CA MET A 20 -8.53 -25.14 5.43
C MET A 20 -9.78 -24.28 5.70
N GLY A 21 -10.09 -23.35 4.81
CA GLY A 21 -11.22 -22.42 4.92
C GLY A 21 -10.95 -21.14 5.72
N ALA A 22 -9.79 -21.02 6.37
CA ALA A 22 -9.34 -19.78 6.98
C ALA A 22 -8.56 -18.92 5.95
N PRO A 23 -8.69 -17.58 6.00
CA PRO A 23 -7.88 -16.72 5.14
C PRO A 23 -6.39 -16.88 5.45
N ILE A 24 -5.55 -17.00 4.42
CA ILE A 24 -4.09 -17.04 4.59
C ILE A 24 -3.58 -15.65 4.97
N MET A 25 -3.39 -15.41 6.25
CA MET A 25 -2.87 -14.13 6.72
C MET A 25 -1.36 -14.01 6.45
N LEU A 26 -1.01 -13.47 5.28
CA LEU A 26 0.32 -12.96 5.03
C LEU A 26 0.43 -11.56 5.66
N ALA A 27 1.18 -11.43 6.74
CA ALA A 27 1.49 -10.12 7.32
C ALA A 27 2.72 -9.54 6.61
N ILE A 28 2.56 -8.46 5.85
CA ILE A 28 3.69 -7.65 5.39
C ILE A 28 3.64 -6.36 6.20
N PRO A 29 4.61 -6.11 7.10
CA PRO A 29 4.65 -4.88 7.86
C PRO A 29 4.66 -3.66 6.93
N GLN A 30 3.77 -2.70 7.18
CA GLN A 30 3.69 -1.43 6.45
C GLN A 30 4.04 -0.23 7.33
N GLY A 31 3.98 -0.37 8.66
CA GLY A 31 4.33 0.70 9.59
C GLY A 31 4.65 0.20 11.00
N VAL A 32 5.34 1.04 11.77
CA VAL A 32 5.65 0.82 13.18
C VAL A 32 5.42 2.13 13.93
N ASP A 33 4.76 2.08 15.08
CA ASP A 33 4.56 3.25 15.95
C ASP A 33 5.70 3.41 16.98
N ALA A 34 5.71 4.51 17.74
CA ALA A 34 6.77 4.78 18.72
C ALA A 34 6.78 3.81 19.91
N SER A 35 5.68 3.06 20.14
CA SER A 35 5.61 2.00 21.15
C SER A 35 6.15 0.66 20.64
N GLY A 36 6.47 0.56 19.35
CA GLY A 36 6.91 -0.69 18.71
C GLY A 36 5.77 -1.56 18.20
N GLY A 37 4.53 -1.04 18.17
CA GLY A 37 3.40 -1.73 17.56
C GLY A 37 3.64 -1.87 16.05
N ILE A 38 3.47 -3.09 15.52
CA ILE A 38 3.69 -3.41 14.10
C ILE A 38 2.36 -3.44 13.37
N TYR A 39 2.25 -2.70 12.28
CA TYR A 39 1.01 -2.58 11.51
C TYR A 39 1.15 -3.27 10.16
N PHE A 40 0.13 -4.04 9.80
CA PHE A 40 0.11 -4.79 8.56
C PHE A 40 -1.31 -4.89 8.02
N GLN A 41 -1.40 -4.95 6.71
CA GLN A 41 -2.65 -5.26 6.03
C GLN A 41 -2.78 -6.77 5.92
N GLY A 42 -3.94 -7.31 6.30
CA GLY A 42 -4.24 -8.72 6.07
C GLY A 42 -4.30 -9.03 4.57
N PHE A 43 -3.87 -10.22 4.18
CA PHE A 43 -4.18 -10.75 2.86
C PHE A 43 -5.27 -11.80 3.00
N GLY A 44 -6.51 -11.46 2.67
CA GLY A 44 -7.60 -12.43 2.63
C GLY A 44 -7.50 -13.30 1.36
N MET A 45 -6.61 -14.28 1.32
CA MET A 45 -6.67 -15.33 0.28
C MET A 45 -7.37 -16.55 0.86
N SER A 46 -8.56 -16.86 0.35
CA SER A 46 -9.20 -18.14 0.60
C SER A 46 -8.92 -19.06 -0.60
N ALA A 47 -8.45 -20.29 -0.33
CA ALA A 47 -8.28 -21.28 -1.38
C ALA A 47 -9.67 -21.63 -1.96
N GLY A 48 -9.97 -21.10 -3.15
CA GLY A 48 -11.22 -21.33 -3.86
C GLY A 48 -12.37 -20.33 -3.58
N GLY A 49 -12.29 -19.50 -2.54
CA GLY A 49 -13.35 -18.54 -2.21
C GLY A 49 -13.29 -17.23 -3.00
N GLU A 50 -14.20 -16.32 -2.70
CA GLU A 50 -14.30 -15.01 -3.37
C GLU A 50 -13.09 -14.13 -3.04
N VAL A 51 -12.67 -13.30 -4.00
CA VAL A 51 -11.59 -12.34 -3.78
C VAL A 51 -12.18 -11.18 -2.99
N ALA A 52 -11.72 -10.98 -1.75
CA ALA A 52 -12.21 -9.89 -0.93
C ALA A 52 -11.87 -8.52 -1.56
N ASP A 53 -12.86 -7.63 -1.56
CA ASP A 53 -12.76 -6.23 -2.01
C ASP A 53 -12.13 -5.32 -0.93
N SER A 54 -11.98 -5.83 0.29
CA SER A 54 -11.54 -5.13 1.47
C SER A 54 -10.55 -5.97 2.29
N SER A 55 -9.71 -5.30 3.07
CA SER A 55 -8.83 -5.93 4.06
C SER A 55 -8.87 -5.21 5.39
N GLN A 56 -8.50 -5.92 6.45
CA GLN A 56 -8.27 -5.35 7.76
C GLN A 56 -6.84 -4.80 7.87
N VAL A 57 -6.73 -3.60 8.42
CA VAL A 57 -5.50 -3.05 8.99
C VAL A 57 -5.42 -3.56 10.43
N LEU A 58 -4.34 -4.28 10.71
CA LEU A 58 -4.10 -4.91 11.99
C LEU A 58 -2.89 -4.30 12.67
N ARG A 59 -2.93 -4.24 14.01
CA ARG A 59 -1.80 -3.87 14.87
C ARG A 59 -1.42 -5.07 15.71
N TYR A 60 -0.15 -5.45 15.66
CA TYR A 60 0.43 -6.44 16.56
C TYR A 60 1.27 -5.74 17.61
N ASP A 61 0.92 -5.98 18.86
CA ASP A 61 1.64 -5.46 20.02
C ASP A 61 2.73 -6.46 20.44
N LEU A 62 3.99 -6.02 20.39
CA LEU A 62 5.14 -6.91 20.65
C LEU A 62 5.29 -7.33 22.12
N GLU A 63 4.69 -6.58 23.05
CA GLU A 63 4.79 -6.83 24.48
C GLU A 63 3.71 -7.80 24.95
N THR A 64 2.47 -7.59 24.51
CA THR A 64 1.30 -8.38 24.89
C THR A 64 0.99 -9.54 23.93
N GLU A 65 1.63 -9.54 22.76
CA GLU A 65 1.34 -10.44 21.64
C GLU A 65 -0.12 -10.37 21.14
N ALA A 66 -0.83 -9.29 21.48
CA ALA A 66 -2.19 -9.05 21.03
C ALA A 66 -2.22 -8.59 19.57
N VAL A 67 -3.29 -8.98 18.86
CA VAL A 67 -3.60 -8.49 17.52
C VAL A 67 -4.92 -7.74 17.56
N ASP A 68 -4.85 -6.43 17.31
CA ASP A 68 -6.00 -5.56 17.25
C ASP A 68 -6.39 -5.30 15.78
N THR A 69 -7.70 -5.28 15.52
CA THR A 69 -8.24 -4.83 14.23
C THR A 69 -8.62 -3.36 14.34
N LEU A 70 -7.97 -2.51 13.55
CA LEU A 70 -8.13 -1.06 13.65
C LEU A 70 -9.08 -0.49 12.61
N ALA A 71 -8.95 -0.95 11.36
CA ALA A 71 -9.75 -0.41 10.27
C ALA A 71 -9.94 -1.46 9.17
N SER A 72 -11.03 -1.32 8.42
CA SER A 72 -11.19 -1.98 7.12
C SER A 72 -10.81 -0.99 6.03
N VAL A 73 -10.07 -1.41 5.01
CA VAL A 73 -9.64 -0.60 3.85
C VAL A 73 -10.07 -1.26 2.53
N LYS A 74 -10.56 -0.47 1.58
CA LYS A 74 -10.83 -0.95 0.22
C LYS A 74 -9.53 -1.30 -0.49
N LEU A 75 -9.48 -2.47 -1.12
CA LEU A 75 -8.35 -2.94 -1.91
C LEU A 75 -8.50 -2.57 -3.38
N ILE A 76 -7.38 -2.63 -4.11
CA ILE A 76 -7.41 -2.59 -5.58
C ILE A 76 -8.28 -3.73 -6.11
N ASP A 77 -9.01 -3.43 -7.17
CA ASP A 77 -9.86 -4.40 -7.85
C ASP A 77 -8.97 -5.46 -8.53
N ARG A 78 -9.53 -6.66 -8.68
CA ARG A 78 -8.80 -7.84 -9.15
C ARG A 78 -9.66 -8.67 -10.09
N THR A 79 -9.06 -9.13 -11.18
CA THR A 79 -9.68 -10.10 -12.07
C THR A 79 -9.31 -11.51 -11.63
N ARG A 80 -10.30 -12.40 -11.52
CA ARG A 80 -10.10 -13.82 -11.26
C ARG A 80 -10.33 -14.62 -12.53
N ARG A 81 -9.34 -15.42 -12.95
CA ARG A 81 -9.45 -16.36 -14.07
C ARG A 81 -9.23 -17.77 -13.55
N THR A 82 -10.16 -18.67 -13.87
CA THR A 82 -10.10 -20.07 -13.48
C THR A 82 -10.04 -20.95 -14.73
N SER A 83 -9.11 -21.90 -14.78
CA SER A 83 -8.99 -22.88 -15.86
C SER A 83 -8.69 -24.27 -15.31
N GLY A 84 -8.75 -25.29 -16.16
CA GLY A 84 -8.52 -26.69 -15.78
C GLY A 84 -9.81 -27.50 -15.55
N GLY A 85 -9.70 -28.64 -14.86
CA GLY A 85 -10.79 -29.59 -14.64
C GLY A 85 -10.85 -30.10 -13.19
N ALA A 86 -11.78 -31.02 -12.90
CA ALA A 86 -12.15 -31.45 -11.54
C ALA A 86 -11.01 -32.03 -10.66
N GLY A 87 -9.84 -32.33 -11.23
CA GLY A 87 -8.65 -32.79 -10.49
C GLY A 87 -7.38 -31.96 -10.72
N ASN A 88 -7.46 -30.86 -11.49
CA ASN A 88 -6.35 -29.95 -11.73
C ASN A 88 -6.92 -28.57 -12.08
N GLN A 89 -7.02 -27.69 -11.09
CA GLN A 89 -7.57 -26.35 -11.24
C GLN A 89 -6.44 -25.32 -11.15
N ASN A 90 -6.39 -24.42 -12.12
CA ASN A 90 -5.51 -23.26 -12.09
C ASN A 90 -6.35 -22.02 -11.83
N VAL A 91 -6.01 -21.27 -10.77
CA VAL A 91 -6.66 -20.00 -10.43
C VAL A 91 -5.62 -18.91 -10.51
N SER A 92 -5.84 -17.94 -11.40
CA SER A 92 -5.03 -16.76 -11.57
C SER A 92 -5.79 -15.54 -11.08
N ILE A 93 -5.20 -14.80 -10.15
CA ILE A 93 -5.73 -13.53 -9.64
C ILE A 93 -4.75 -12.44 -10.07
N SER A 94 -5.22 -11.50 -10.87
CA SER A 94 -4.43 -10.38 -11.36
C SER A 94 -5.00 -9.05 -10.84
N PRO A 95 -4.17 -8.07 -10.48
CA PRO A 95 -4.65 -6.73 -10.14
C PRO A 95 -5.24 -6.05 -11.38
N ILE A 96 -6.21 -5.16 -11.16
CA ILE A 96 -6.61 -4.10 -12.09
C ILE A 96 -5.80 -2.88 -11.68
N PRO A 97 -4.70 -2.55 -12.39
CA PRO A 97 -3.83 -1.44 -12.02
C PRO A 97 -4.61 -0.12 -11.97
N LEU A 98 -4.21 0.77 -11.06
CA LEU A 98 -4.82 2.09 -10.90
C LEU A 98 -6.34 2.06 -10.64
N SER A 99 -6.91 0.93 -10.20
CA SER A 99 -8.28 0.90 -9.70
C SER A 99 -8.39 1.65 -8.34
N PRO A 100 -9.53 2.31 -8.06
CA PRO A 100 -9.78 2.97 -6.78
C PRO A 100 -9.58 2.04 -5.60
N ALA A 101 -8.76 2.47 -4.63
CA ALA A 101 -8.49 1.78 -3.38
C ALA A 101 -8.25 2.80 -2.27
N ASP A 102 -8.43 2.38 -1.03
CA ASP A 102 -8.08 3.21 0.11
C ASP A 102 -6.56 3.24 0.28
N GLY A 103 -6.07 4.38 0.74
CA GLY A 103 -4.70 4.53 1.18
C GLY A 103 -4.63 4.59 2.69
N TRP A 104 -3.56 4.12 3.29
CA TRP A 104 -3.40 4.18 4.73
C TRP A 104 -1.93 4.31 5.16
N GLY A 105 -1.75 4.76 6.40
CA GLY A 105 -0.45 5.00 7.02
C GLY A 105 -0.55 5.05 8.53
N VAL A 106 0.60 5.08 9.21
CA VAL A 106 0.69 5.01 10.68
C VAL A 106 1.45 6.21 11.22
N ALA A 107 0.87 6.90 12.20
CA ALA A 107 1.54 7.94 12.96
C ALA A 107 2.38 7.36 14.09
N ALA A 108 3.37 8.14 14.56
CA ALA A 108 4.22 7.74 15.67
C ALA A 108 3.43 7.50 16.98
N ASP A 109 2.28 8.13 17.16
CA ASP A 109 1.38 7.95 18.32
C ASP A 109 0.47 6.72 18.21
N GLY A 110 0.58 5.93 17.14
CA GLY A 110 -0.20 4.72 16.89
C GLY A 110 -1.54 4.96 16.22
N ARG A 111 -1.90 6.22 15.89
CA ARG A 111 -3.08 6.48 15.07
C ARG A 111 -2.85 6.02 13.63
N VAL A 112 -3.88 5.47 13.02
CA VAL A 112 -3.90 5.11 11.60
C VAL A 112 -4.60 6.21 10.83
N VAL A 113 -3.98 6.72 9.77
CA VAL A 113 -4.69 7.53 8.78
C VAL A 113 -5.20 6.63 7.66
N ALA A 114 -6.43 6.88 7.21
CA ALA A 114 -6.98 6.29 5.99
C ALA A 114 -7.47 7.40 5.05
N ALA A 115 -6.97 7.43 3.81
CA ALA A 115 -7.58 8.17 2.73
C ALA A 115 -8.60 7.27 2.03
N ARG A 116 -9.87 7.67 2.06
CA ARG A 116 -11.00 6.90 1.58
C ARG A 116 -11.30 7.24 0.13
N SER A 117 -11.29 6.22 -0.73
CA SER A 117 -11.69 6.35 -2.12
C SER A 117 -13.15 5.97 -2.29
N VAL A 118 -13.90 6.74 -3.08
CA VAL A 118 -15.29 6.45 -3.40
C VAL A 118 -15.40 6.01 -4.85
N PRO A 119 -15.68 4.73 -5.13
CA PRO A 119 -15.84 4.24 -6.50
C PRO A 119 -16.89 5.05 -7.27
N GLY A 120 -16.55 5.47 -8.49
CA GLY A 120 -17.44 6.25 -9.35
C GLY A 120 -17.66 7.70 -8.91
N SER A 121 -16.92 8.19 -7.91
CA SER A 121 -16.97 9.59 -7.47
C SER A 121 -15.62 10.27 -7.68
N ALA A 122 -15.67 11.56 -8.00
CA ALA A 122 -14.51 12.44 -8.05
C ALA A 122 -14.21 13.07 -6.68
N GLU A 123 -14.48 12.35 -5.58
CA GLU A 123 -14.32 12.82 -4.20
C GLU A 123 -13.56 11.79 -3.35
N PHE A 124 -12.75 12.29 -2.42
CA PHE A 124 -12.12 11.50 -1.37
C PHE A 124 -12.07 12.26 -0.04
N TRP A 125 -11.85 11.58 1.08
CA TRP A 125 -11.58 12.23 2.37
C TRP A 125 -10.51 11.49 3.15
N GLY A 126 -9.92 12.17 4.14
CA GLY A 126 -9.05 11.55 5.13
C GLY A 126 -9.79 11.32 6.44
N GLU A 127 -9.47 10.23 7.13
CA GLU A 127 -9.89 10.00 8.51
C GLU A 127 -8.75 9.42 9.34
N TRP A 128 -8.77 9.73 10.63
CA TRP A 128 -7.84 9.21 11.63
C TRP A 128 -8.56 8.24 12.54
N ILE A 129 -7.96 7.07 12.75
CA ILE A 129 -8.43 6.02 13.63
C ILE A 129 -7.45 5.93 14.81
N ALA A 130 -7.94 6.17 16.01
CA ALA A 130 -7.18 6.01 17.24
C ALA A 130 -7.05 4.54 17.63
N PRO A 131 -6.03 4.16 18.44
CA PRO A 131 -5.85 2.77 18.89
C PRO A 131 -7.06 2.20 19.66
N ASP A 132 -7.89 3.05 20.26
CA ASP A 132 -9.13 2.67 20.95
C ASP A 132 -10.34 2.55 20.01
N GLY A 133 -10.15 2.80 18.72
CA GLY A 133 -11.18 2.76 17.68
C GLY A 133 -11.94 4.07 17.48
N GLU A 134 -11.61 5.16 18.19
CA GLU A 134 -12.21 6.47 17.91
C GLU A 134 -11.84 6.94 16.50
N VAL A 135 -12.84 7.36 15.70
CA VAL A 135 -12.65 7.80 14.32
C VAL A 135 -12.92 9.29 14.20
N THR A 136 -11.92 10.04 13.74
CA THR A 136 -12.05 11.46 13.37
C THR A 136 -12.05 11.59 11.85
N ARG A 137 -13.22 11.93 11.29
CA ARG A 137 -13.41 12.08 9.84
C ARG A 137 -13.26 13.54 9.41
N GLY A 138 -12.40 13.78 8.43
CA GLY A 138 -12.25 15.08 7.76
C GLY A 138 -13.32 15.34 6.69
N PRO A 139 -13.33 16.56 6.11
CA PRO A 139 -14.24 16.90 5.02
C PRO A 139 -13.90 16.16 3.72
N GLY A 140 -14.87 16.10 2.81
CA GLY A 140 -14.68 15.59 1.45
C GLY A 140 -13.96 16.59 0.54
N TYR A 141 -13.11 16.08 -0.34
CA TYR A 141 -12.32 16.84 -1.29
C TYR A 141 -12.56 16.32 -2.70
N ALA A 142 -12.97 17.24 -3.59
CA ALA A 142 -13.02 16.95 -5.00
C ALA A 142 -11.61 16.81 -5.60
N TYR A 143 -11.45 15.92 -6.58
CA TYR A 143 -10.27 15.83 -7.42
C TYR A 143 -10.68 15.78 -8.90
N SER A 144 -9.73 16.05 -9.79
CA SER A 144 -9.92 15.89 -11.22
C SER A 144 -9.32 14.55 -11.63
N PRO A 145 -10.12 13.57 -12.09
CA PRO A 145 -9.60 12.32 -12.60
C PRO A 145 -8.70 12.56 -13.82
N VAL A 146 -7.65 11.75 -13.92
CA VAL A 146 -6.71 11.75 -15.05
C VAL A 146 -7.03 10.54 -15.91
N ASP A 147 -7.37 10.74 -17.17
CA ASP A 147 -7.65 9.62 -18.08
C ASP A 147 -6.42 8.71 -18.24
N ILE A 148 -6.64 7.40 -18.28
CA ILE A 148 -5.56 6.42 -18.44
C ILE A 148 -5.32 6.20 -19.94
N GLY A 149 -4.21 6.74 -20.44
CA GLY A 149 -3.67 6.46 -21.76
C GLY A 149 -2.41 5.60 -21.68
N ARG A 150 -1.73 5.44 -22.83
CA ARG A 150 -0.50 4.63 -22.91
C ARG A 150 0.61 5.17 -22.00
N ALA A 151 0.78 6.49 -21.89
CA ALA A 151 1.82 7.10 -21.07
C ALA A 151 1.62 6.78 -19.57
N GLU A 152 0.37 6.76 -19.11
CA GLU A 152 0.01 6.43 -17.74
C GLU A 152 0.25 4.95 -17.41
N MET A 153 0.00 4.07 -18.38
CA MET A 153 0.28 2.63 -18.24
C MET A 153 1.79 2.36 -18.19
N GLU A 154 2.58 3.07 -19.00
CA GLU A 154 4.05 2.99 -19.00
C GLU A 154 4.64 3.51 -17.68
N GLU A 155 4.18 4.67 -17.19
CA GLU A 155 4.58 5.20 -15.88
C GLU A 155 4.30 4.22 -14.74
N TRP A 156 3.13 3.56 -14.76
CA TRP A 156 2.79 2.54 -13.76
C TRP A 156 3.78 1.35 -13.81
N ARG A 157 4.12 0.88 -15.00
CA ARG A 157 5.11 -0.21 -15.19
C ARG A 157 6.47 0.20 -14.65
N ASP A 158 6.93 1.41 -14.97
CA ASP A 158 8.25 1.89 -14.58
C ASP A 158 8.33 2.06 -13.05
N ALA A 159 7.28 2.59 -12.43
CA ALA A 159 7.18 2.66 -10.97
C ALA A 159 7.19 1.28 -10.27
N GLN A 160 6.69 0.23 -10.93
CA GLN A 160 6.82 -1.15 -10.42
C GLN A 160 8.27 -1.64 -10.48
N ALA A 161 9.00 -1.31 -11.56
CA ALA A 161 10.41 -1.67 -11.68
C ALA A 161 11.26 -0.99 -10.60
N GLU A 162 11.04 0.31 -10.35
CA GLU A 162 11.74 1.10 -9.32
C GLU A 162 11.55 0.54 -7.89
N THR A 163 10.41 -0.08 -7.62
CA THR A 163 10.07 -0.64 -6.30
C THR A 163 10.50 -2.11 -6.13
N GLY A 164 11.33 -2.63 -7.05
CA GLY A 164 11.87 -3.98 -7.00
C GLY A 164 10.94 -5.05 -7.59
N GLY A 165 9.96 -4.63 -8.39
CA GLY A 165 8.96 -5.50 -9.01
C GLY A 165 7.89 -6.00 -8.05
N GLY A 166 6.71 -6.29 -8.59
CA GLY A 166 5.59 -6.85 -7.83
C GLY A 166 5.95 -8.17 -7.13
N MET A 167 5.19 -8.48 -6.07
CA MET A 167 5.29 -9.77 -5.37
C MET A 167 4.37 -10.79 -6.04
N THR A 168 4.93 -11.93 -6.44
CA THR A 168 4.16 -13.08 -6.94
C THR A 168 4.05 -14.10 -5.80
N ILE A 169 2.82 -14.54 -5.51
CA ILE A 169 2.55 -15.64 -4.59
C ILE A 169 1.98 -16.79 -5.40
N GLN A 170 2.69 -17.91 -5.44
CA GLN A 170 2.21 -19.17 -6.00
C GLN A 170 1.79 -20.08 -4.85
N VAL A 171 0.57 -20.61 -4.92
CA VAL A 171 0.06 -21.60 -3.98
C VAL A 171 -0.26 -22.86 -4.77
N GLU A 172 0.39 -23.96 -4.42
CA GLU A 172 0.16 -25.28 -4.98
C GLU A 172 -0.51 -26.16 -3.92
N GLN A 173 -1.64 -26.76 -4.24
CA GLN A 173 -2.31 -27.71 -3.36
C GLN A 173 -2.18 -29.12 -3.94
N SER A 174 -1.64 -30.05 -3.17
CA SER A 174 -1.51 -31.46 -3.56
C SER A 174 -1.88 -32.36 -2.40
N ASN A 175 -2.86 -33.26 -2.59
CA ASN A 175 -3.32 -34.23 -1.57
C ASN A 175 -3.70 -33.63 -0.20
N GLY A 176 -4.15 -32.36 -0.16
CA GLY A 176 -4.50 -31.66 1.08
C GLY A 176 -3.35 -30.88 1.72
N ASP A 177 -2.12 -31.06 1.22
CA ASP A 177 -0.97 -30.24 1.58
C ASP A 177 -0.91 -28.99 0.71
N PHE A 178 -0.44 -27.89 1.29
CA PHE A 178 -0.25 -26.61 0.61
C PHE A 178 1.23 -26.26 0.58
N ASP A 179 1.75 -25.98 -0.61
CA ASP A 179 3.06 -25.39 -0.82
C ASP A 179 2.88 -23.93 -1.26
N MET A 180 3.45 -23.00 -0.50
CA MET A 180 3.44 -21.57 -0.83
C MET A 180 4.83 -21.12 -1.23
N ARG A 181 4.94 -20.49 -2.40
CA ARG A 181 6.17 -19.86 -2.89
C ARG A 181 5.90 -18.39 -3.10
N ALA A 182 6.62 -17.54 -2.40
CA ALA A 182 6.62 -16.10 -2.63
C ALA A 182 7.91 -15.71 -3.36
N SER A 183 7.79 -14.91 -4.41
CA SER A 183 8.92 -14.29 -5.09
C SER A 183 8.66 -12.79 -5.28
N ARG A 184 9.71 -12.00 -5.17
CA ARG A 184 9.71 -10.56 -5.47
C ARG A 184 10.56 -10.33 -6.71
N GLY A 185 10.19 -9.36 -7.54
CA GLY A 185 10.86 -9.12 -8.82
C GLY A 185 10.34 -10.03 -9.93
N GLY A 186 9.01 -10.10 -10.06
CA GLY A 186 8.35 -10.98 -11.04
C GLY A 186 8.86 -10.81 -12.48
N ALA A 187 9.35 -11.93 -13.04
CA ALA A 187 9.62 -12.31 -14.43
C ALA A 187 10.26 -11.24 -15.38
N PRO A 188 11.44 -11.51 -15.96
CA PRO A 188 11.98 -10.69 -17.05
C PRO A 188 10.98 -10.63 -18.21
N GLY A 189 10.53 -9.44 -18.60
CA GLY A 189 9.81 -9.19 -19.84
C GLY A 189 8.28 -9.31 -19.80
N ASN A 190 7.58 -8.63 -18.88
CA ASN A 190 6.16 -8.36 -19.07
C ASN A 190 5.92 -6.90 -19.48
N ASP A 191 6.44 -6.56 -20.66
CA ASP A 191 6.19 -5.27 -21.33
C ASP A 191 4.77 -5.18 -21.91
N ASP A 192 3.99 -6.27 -21.84
CA ASP A 192 2.62 -6.35 -22.35
C ASP A 192 1.63 -5.71 -21.37
N LEU A 193 1.52 -4.38 -21.46
CA LEU A 193 0.54 -3.58 -20.73
C LEU A 193 -0.92 -3.96 -21.08
N ASP A 194 -1.14 -4.52 -22.27
CA ASP A 194 -2.46 -4.79 -22.82
C ASP A 194 -3.10 -6.05 -22.20
N ARG A 195 -2.32 -6.82 -21.42
CA ARG A 195 -2.81 -7.99 -20.66
C ARG A 195 -3.70 -7.61 -19.46
N TYR A 196 -3.56 -6.38 -18.97
CA TYR A 196 -4.29 -5.88 -17.82
C TYR A 196 -5.61 -5.26 -18.25
N GLU A 197 -6.61 -5.41 -17.38
CA GLU A 197 -7.78 -4.56 -17.40
C GLU A 197 -7.39 -3.22 -16.76
N TRP A 198 -7.80 -2.11 -17.38
CA TRP A 198 -7.50 -0.76 -16.92
C TRP A 198 -8.81 0.01 -16.71
N PRO A 199 -8.92 0.83 -15.65
CA PRO A 199 -10.02 1.76 -15.52
C PRO A 199 -9.88 2.92 -16.52
N ASP A 200 -10.96 3.67 -16.74
CA ASP A 200 -10.94 4.83 -17.64
C ASP A 200 -10.05 5.97 -17.13
N SER A 201 -9.89 6.09 -15.79
CA SER A 201 -9.11 7.17 -15.17
C SER A 201 -8.40 6.72 -13.89
N LYS A 202 -7.32 7.45 -13.54
CA LYS A 202 -6.53 7.26 -12.30
C LYS A 202 -7.38 7.58 -11.06
N PRO A 203 -7.12 6.92 -9.92
CA PRO A 203 -7.75 7.27 -8.65
C PRO A 203 -7.10 8.55 -8.09
N ALA A 204 -7.67 9.12 -7.04
CA ALA A 204 -7.16 10.38 -6.46
C ALA A 204 -5.70 10.30 -5.97
N PHE A 205 -5.30 9.16 -5.40
CA PHE A 205 -4.04 9.02 -4.66
C PHE A 205 -3.48 7.59 -4.67
N PHE A 206 -2.21 7.48 -4.25
CA PHE A 206 -1.53 6.20 -4.01
C PHE A 206 -1.87 5.62 -2.62
N GLN A 207 -1.81 4.30 -2.47
CA GLN A 207 -2.29 3.61 -1.26
C GLN A 207 -1.36 3.74 -0.05
N ASN A 208 -0.06 3.99 -0.24
CA ASN A 208 0.86 4.16 0.89
C ASN A 208 0.90 5.62 1.32
N ILE A 209 0.47 5.91 2.55
CA ILE A 209 0.46 7.26 3.11
C ILE A 209 1.58 7.39 4.13
N ALA A 210 2.51 8.31 3.87
CA ALA A 210 3.56 8.62 4.82
C ALA A 210 3.03 9.60 5.87
N VAL A 211 3.41 9.43 7.13
CA VAL A 211 3.04 10.36 8.21
C VAL A 211 4.31 10.98 8.79
N ASP A 212 4.32 12.31 8.88
CA ASP A 212 5.48 13.03 9.41
C ASP A 212 5.48 13.07 10.95
N PRO A 213 6.61 13.45 11.60
CA PRO A 213 6.70 13.48 13.06
C PRO A 213 5.78 14.49 13.74
N THR A 214 5.17 15.42 13.00
CA THR A 214 4.18 16.36 13.55
C THR A 214 2.75 15.82 13.45
N GLY A 215 2.59 14.59 12.95
CA GLY A 215 1.30 13.92 12.83
C GLY A 215 0.49 14.36 11.62
N ARG A 216 1.16 14.87 10.56
CA ARG A 216 0.50 15.17 9.29
C ARG A 216 0.64 13.99 8.33
N ALA A 217 -0.46 13.62 7.70
CA ALA A 217 -0.48 12.61 6.65
C ALA A 217 -0.17 13.25 5.30
N TRP A 218 0.79 12.67 4.58
CA TRP A 218 1.23 13.10 3.25
C TRP A 218 0.64 12.16 2.19
N VAL A 219 -0.49 12.58 1.61
CA VAL A 219 -1.22 11.79 0.61
C VAL A 219 -0.72 12.18 -0.78
N ARG A 220 0.01 11.27 -1.43
CA ARG A 220 0.51 11.48 -2.79
C ARG A 220 -0.64 11.37 -3.79
N ARG A 221 -0.86 12.41 -4.59
CA ARG A 221 -1.86 12.41 -5.66
C ARG A 221 -1.37 11.62 -6.87
N HIS A 222 -2.30 11.06 -7.63
CA HIS A 222 -2.04 10.74 -9.02
C HIS A 222 -2.16 12.00 -9.87
N THR A 223 -1.19 12.23 -10.74
CA THR A 223 -1.13 13.32 -11.71
C THR A 223 -1.05 12.75 -13.13
N ALA A 224 -1.09 13.59 -14.17
CA ALA A 224 -0.85 13.13 -15.53
C ALA A 224 0.56 12.56 -15.66
N ALA A 225 0.76 11.66 -16.63
CA ALA A 225 2.06 11.02 -16.79
C ALA A 225 3.16 12.08 -17.02
N GLY A 226 4.23 12.00 -16.24
CA GLY A 226 5.33 12.97 -16.28
C GLY A 226 5.06 14.29 -15.56
N ASP A 227 3.89 14.56 -15.00
CA ASP A 227 3.67 15.77 -14.20
C ASP A 227 4.47 15.74 -12.87
N ALA A 228 4.67 16.92 -12.31
CA ALA A 228 5.29 17.07 -11.00
C ALA A 228 4.46 16.35 -9.91
N PRO A 229 5.08 15.50 -9.06
CA PRO A 229 4.36 14.81 -8.01
C PRO A 229 3.87 15.77 -6.93
N ALA A 230 2.59 15.66 -6.60
CA ALA A 230 1.93 16.49 -5.60
C ALA A 230 1.49 15.68 -4.37
N TYR A 231 1.58 16.30 -3.20
CA TYR A 231 1.16 15.75 -1.91
C TYR A 231 0.17 16.68 -1.23
N ASP A 232 -0.96 16.15 -0.81
CA ASP A 232 -1.85 16.83 0.12
C ASP A 232 -1.48 16.48 1.56
N LEU A 233 -1.32 17.51 2.40
CA LEU A 233 -1.00 17.36 3.80
C LEU A 233 -2.28 17.49 4.62
N PHE A 234 -2.61 16.45 5.38
CA PHE A 234 -3.77 16.41 6.27
C PHE A 234 -3.32 16.40 7.73
N ASP A 235 -3.91 17.27 8.55
CA ASP A 235 -3.70 17.25 9.99
C ASP A 235 -4.49 16.14 10.68
N GLY A 236 -4.33 16.01 12.01
CA GLY A 236 -5.02 15.03 12.85
C GLY A 236 -6.55 15.10 12.86
N SER A 237 -7.17 16.13 12.29
CA SER A 237 -8.62 16.23 12.11
C SER A 237 -9.10 15.70 10.75
N GLY A 238 -8.16 15.31 9.87
CA GLY A 238 -8.44 14.98 8.48
C GLY A 238 -8.63 16.22 7.60
N THR A 239 -8.26 17.41 8.07
CA THR A 239 -8.33 18.65 7.29
C THR A 239 -7.04 18.84 6.49
N ARG A 240 -7.17 19.10 5.18
CA ARG A 240 -6.05 19.45 4.32
C ARG A 240 -5.50 20.83 4.70
N THR A 241 -4.28 20.87 5.21
CA THR A 241 -3.58 22.10 5.61
C THR A 241 -2.74 22.70 4.50
N ALA A 242 -2.24 21.87 3.57
CA ALA A 242 -1.41 22.31 2.45
C ALA A 242 -1.44 21.33 1.27
N THR A 243 -1.01 21.81 0.10
CA THR A 243 -0.62 20.97 -1.04
C THR A 243 0.80 21.35 -1.43
N ILE A 244 1.67 20.36 -1.61
CA ILE A 244 3.08 20.54 -1.93
C ILE A 244 3.39 19.83 -3.23
N GLU A 245 3.99 20.54 -4.16
CA GLU A 245 4.54 19.98 -5.38
C GLU A 245 6.05 19.79 -5.18
N LEU A 246 6.53 18.58 -5.46
CA LEU A 246 7.94 18.33 -5.57
C LEU A 246 8.35 18.51 -7.03
N PRO A 247 9.60 18.91 -7.32
CA PRO A 247 10.09 18.87 -8.69
C PRO A 247 9.96 17.46 -9.29
N MET A 248 9.96 17.34 -10.61
CA MET A 248 9.79 16.06 -11.32
C MET A 248 10.76 14.98 -10.81
N GLU A 249 10.32 13.72 -10.95
CA GLU A 249 11.10 12.51 -10.60
C GLU A 249 11.48 12.41 -9.12
N ARG A 250 10.68 13.01 -8.23
CA ARG A 250 10.93 13.00 -6.78
C ARG A 250 9.84 12.31 -5.99
N ARG A 251 10.25 11.60 -4.95
CA ARG A 251 9.32 10.90 -4.05
C ARG A 251 9.78 11.00 -2.60
N VAL A 252 8.84 11.28 -1.69
CA VAL A 252 9.10 11.21 -0.25
C VAL A 252 9.37 9.76 0.14
N VAL A 253 10.46 9.53 0.89
CA VAL A 253 10.84 8.19 1.36
C VAL A 253 10.95 8.07 2.87
N ALA A 254 11.23 9.17 3.58
CA ALA A 254 11.34 9.17 5.03
C ALA A 254 11.20 10.58 5.61
N PHE A 255 11.02 10.64 6.92
CA PHE A 255 11.04 11.87 7.70
C PHE A 255 12.06 11.76 8.83
N GLY A 256 12.62 12.90 9.22
CA GLY A 256 13.41 13.07 10.42
C GLY A 256 12.95 14.30 11.20
N GLU A 257 13.70 14.66 12.24
CA GLU A 257 13.41 15.86 13.02
C GLU A 257 13.50 17.13 12.16
N GLY A 258 12.34 17.72 11.86
CA GLY A 258 12.23 18.94 11.05
C GLY A 258 12.60 18.76 9.57
N VAL A 259 12.74 17.52 9.07
CA VAL A 259 13.25 17.25 7.72
C VAL A 259 12.44 16.19 6.99
N VAL A 260 12.34 16.35 5.67
CA VAL A 260 11.79 15.34 4.75
C VAL A 260 12.91 14.86 3.82
N TYR A 261 13.00 13.54 3.69
CA TYR A 261 13.92 12.88 2.79
C TYR A 261 13.19 12.49 1.51
N VAL A 262 13.75 12.92 0.40
CA VAL A 262 13.18 12.74 -0.94
C VAL A 262 14.18 11.96 -1.76
N VAL A 263 13.73 10.93 -2.48
CA VAL A 263 14.55 10.24 -3.46
C VAL A 263 14.30 10.84 -4.84
N ARG A 264 15.38 11.01 -5.61
CA ARG A 264 15.35 11.30 -7.04
C ARG A 264 16.06 10.18 -7.78
N MET A 265 15.51 9.73 -8.90
CA MET A 265 16.20 8.83 -9.83
C MET A 265 16.69 9.62 -11.04
N ASP A 266 17.82 9.23 -11.61
CA ASP A 266 18.30 9.77 -12.89
C ASP A 266 18.08 8.76 -14.03
N GLU A 267 18.48 9.15 -15.24
CA GLU A 267 18.37 8.32 -16.46
C GLU A 267 19.16 7.00 -16.41
N PHE A 268 19.99 6.78 -15.38
CA PHE A 268 20.78 5.58 -15.16
C PHE A 268 20.27 4.74 -13.98
N ASP A 269 19.04 4.98 -13.53
CA ASP A 269 18.41 4.33 -12.37
C ASP A 269 19.16 4.53 -11.04
N LEU A 270 20.03 5.55 -10.96
CA LEU A 270 20.74 5.86 -9.71
C LEU A 270 19.83 6.66 -8.77
N GLN A 271 19.69 6.18 -7.54
CA GLN A 271 18.92 6.86 -6.49
C GLN A 271 19.78 7.85 -5.72
N TYR A 272 19.35 9.11 -5.70
CA TYR A 272 19.94 10.19 -4.91
C TYR A 272 19.00 10.57 -3.78
N LEU A 273 19.54 10.62 -2.57
CA LEU A 273 18.81 11.09 -1.40
C LEU A 273 18.99 12.61 -1.24
N GLU A 274 17.89 13.33 -1.34
CA GLU A 274 17.79 14.76 -1.09
C GLU A 274 17.17 15.01 0.29
N ARG A 275 17.57 16.11 0.94
CA ARG A 275 17.07 16.52 2.25
C ARG A 275 16.48 17.92 2.15
N TYR A 276 15.23 18.06 2.58
CA TYR A 276 14.51 19.33 2.64
C TYR A 276 14.04 19.61 4.07
N GLY A 277 13.78 20.87 4.38
CA GLY A 277 13.08 21.24 5.62
C GLY A 277 11.62 20.81 5.56
N LEU A 278 11.07 20.37 6.69
CA LEU A 278 9.63 20.18 6.78
C LEU A 278 8.90 21.55 6.64
N PRO A 279 7.79 21.58 5.90
CA PRO A 279 6.96 22.77 5.69
C PRO A 279 6.16 23.15 6.93
#